data_AF-A0A090LXW7-F1
#
_entry.id   AF-A0A090LXW7-F1
#
_cell.length_a   1.000
_cell.length_b   1.000
_cell.length_c   1.000
_cell.angle_alpha   90.00
_cell.angle_beta   90.00
_cell.angle_gamma   90.00
#
_symmetry.space_group_name_H-M   'P 1'
#
loop_
_entity.id
_entity.type
_entity.pdbx_description
1 polymer ?
#
loop_
_entity_poly.entity_id
_entity_poly.type
_entity_poly.pdbx_seq_one_letter_code
_entity_poly.pdbx_strand_id
1 'polypeptide(L)' 'SVHWHGIRLPNDQDGVPFITQPYVYTGDHLDYAFSPPDAGTFWYHS' A
#
# COMPACT_ATOMS: atom_id res chain seq x y z
N SER A 1 -5.85 1.55 -6.38
CA SER A 1 -4.89 1.57 -5.25
C SER A 1 -4.60 0.15 -4.82
N VAL A 2 -3.57 -0.07 -3.99
CA VAL A 2 -3.28 -1.38 -3.41
C VAL A 2 -3.01 -1.20 -1.92
N HIS A 3 -3.83 -1.80 -1.06
CA HIS A 3 -3.60 -1.92 0.37
C HIS A 3 -2.84 -3.19 0.72
N TRP A 4 -1.90 -3.10 1.66
CA TRP A 4 -1.03 -4.18 2.11
C TRP A 4 -1.53 -4.73 3.45
N HIS A 5 -2.51 -5.61 3.36
CA HIS A 5 -3.28 -6.07 4.50
C HIS A 5 -2.42 -6.79 5.54
N GLY A 6 -2.40 -6.22 6.75
CA GLY A 6 -1.69 -6.75 7.91
C GLY A 6 -0.21 -6.40 7.98
N ILE A 7 0.33 -5.63 7.03
CA ILE A 7 1.73 -5.20 7.07
C ILE A 7 1.87 -3.89 7.84
N ARG A 8 2.83 -3.84 8.79
CA ARG A 8 3.24 -2.58 9.44
C ARG A 8 4.23 -1.84 8.53
N LEU A 9 3.74 -0.83 7.81
CA LEU A 9 4.51 -0.01 6.87
C LEU A 9 4.37 1.49 7.16
N PRO A 10 5.21 2.36 6.58
CA PRO A 10 5.01 3.80 6.62
C PRO A 10 3.62 4.17 6.08
N ASN A 11 2.94 5.10 6.74
CA ASN A 11 1.53 5.39 6.46
C ASN A 11 1.26 5.75 4.98
N ASP A 12 2.18 6.46 4.33
CA ASP A 12 2.09 6.86 2.91
C ASP A 12 2.21 5.69 1.92
N GLN A 13 2.53 4.48 2.40
CA GLN A 13 2.60 3.24 1.61
C GLN A 13 1.34 2.36 1.78
N ASP A 14 0.35 2.81 2.56
CA ASP A 14 -0.77 1.94 3.00
C ASP A 14 -1.86 1.70 1.96
N GLY A 15 -1.93 2.49 0.88
CA GLY A 15 -2.88 2.16 -0.20
C GLY A 15 -4.30 2.71 -0.07
N VAL A 16 -4.58 3.63 0.86
CA VAL A 16 -5.93 4.16 1.11
C VAL A 16 -6.09 5.50 0.38
N PRO A 17 -6.87 5.56 -0.73
CA PRO A 17 -7.02 6.80 -1.48
C PRO A 17 -7.58 7.93 -0.63
N PHE A 18 -7.04 9.13 -0.83
CA PHE A 18 -7.40 10.38 -0.15
C PHE A 18 -7.10 10.42 1.36
N ILE A 19 -6.59 9.34 1.96
CA ILE A 19 -6.09 9.32 3.33
C ILE A 19 -4.57 9.21 3.33
N THR A 20 -4.03 8.18 2.68
CA THR A 20 -2.59 7.90 2.69
C THR A 20 -1.89 8.24 1.38
N GLN A 21 -2.63 8.31 0.27
CA GLN A 21 -2.11 8.64 -1.05
C GLN A 21 -3.20 9.21 -1.97
N PRO A 22 -2.83 9.85 -3.10
CA PRO A 22 -3.76 10.16 -4.17
C PRO A 22 -4.40 8.90 -4.79
N TYR A 23 -5.56 9.07 -5.42
CA TYR A 23 -6.13 8.02 -6.27
C TYR A 23 -5.20 7.79 -7.48
N VAL A 24 -4.94 6.52 -7.79
CA VAL A 24 -4.19 6.12 -8.99
C VAL A 24 -5.20 5.90 -10.12
N TYR A 25 -5.24 6.81 -11.09
CA TYR A 25 -6.17 6.71 -12.21
C TYR A 25 -5.75 5.63 -13.20
N THR A 26 -6.67 5.26 -14.10
CA THR A 26 -6.37 4.33 -15.19
C THR A 26 -5.21 4.89 -16.05
N GLY A 27 -4.12 4.12 -16.13
CA GLY A 27 -2.92 4.50 -16.88
C GLY A 27 -1.84 5.18 -16.03
N ASP A 28 -2.16 5.58 -14.79
CA ASP A 28 -1.16 6.07 -13.85
C ASP A 28 -0.45 4.90 -13.14
N HIS A 29 0.68 5.21 -12.54
CA HIS A 29 1.47 4.29 -11.72
C HIS A 29 1.85 4.94 -10.40
N LEU A 30 1.97 4.12 -9.36
CA LEU A 30 2.49 4.53 -8.06
C LEU A 30 3.41 3.43 -7.53
N ASP A 31 4.61 3.82 -7.12
CA ASP A 31 5.59 2.92 -6.54
C ASP A 31 5.34 2.77 -5.03
N TYR A 32 5.26 1.52 -4.57
CA TYR A 32 5.27 1.17 -3.15
C TYR A 32 6.65 0.65 -2.76
N ALA A 33 7.28 1.29 -1.78
CA ALA A 33 8.64 0.97 -1.35
C ALA A 33 8.73 0.92 0.18
N PHE A 34 8.65 -0.28 0.74
CA PHE A 34 8.81 -0.51 2.17
C PHE A 34 9.47 -1.87 2.43
N SER A 35 10.05 -2.03 3.62
CA SER A 35 10.59 -3.30 4.10
C SER A 35 9.66 -3.88 5.18
N PRO A 36 9.03 -5.04 4.95
CA PRO A 36 8.18 -5.67 5.95
C PRO A 36 8.99 -6.03 7.20
N PRO A 37 8.58 -5.58 8.40
CA PRO A 37 9.31 -5.88 9.64
C PRO A 37 8.95 -7.24 10.24
N ASP A 38 7.83 -7.84 9.83
CA ASP A 38 7.26 -9.06 10.41
C ASP A 38 7.26 -10.21 9.41
N ALA A 39 7.67 -11.40 9.86
CA ALA A 39 7.52 -12.63 9.09
C ALA A 39 6.12 -13.23 9.30
N GLY A 40 5.51 -13.71 8.23
CA GLY A 40 4.19 -14.31 8.29
C GLY A 40 3.49 -14.33 6.93
N THR A 41 2.22 -14.74 6.93
CA THR A 41 1.36 -14.70 5.74
C THR A 41 0.55 -13.42 5.75
N PHE A 42 0.74 -12.61 4.71
CA PHE A 42 0.02 -11.37 4.45
C PHE A 42 -0.52 -11.40 3.03
N TRP A 43 -1.26 -10.36 2.64
CA TRP A 43 -1.85 -10.27 1.31
C TRP A 43 -2.05 -8.81 0.91
N TYR A 44 -2.38 -8.58 -0.36
CA TYR A 44 -2.68 -7.25 -0.89
C TYR A 44 -4.02 -7.26 -1.62
N HIS A 45 -4.70 -6.12 -1.64
CA HIS A 45 -5.96 -5.96 -2.36
C HIS A 45 -6.22 -4.50 -2.74
N SER A 46 -7.16 -4.29 -3.66
CA SER A 46 -7.66 -2.94 -4.02
C SER A 46 -8.52 -2.33 -2.93
#